data_AF-A0A1Y3WHE0-F1
#
_entry.id   AF-A0A1Y3WHE0-F1
#
_cell.length_a   1.000
_cell.length_b   1.000
_cell.length_c   1.000
_cell.angle_alpha   90.00
_cell.angle_beta   90.00
_cell.angle_gamma   90.00
#
_symmetry.space_group_name_H-M   'P 1'
#
loop_
_entity.id
_entity.type
_entity.pdbx_description
1 polymer ?
#
loop_
_entity_poly.entity_id
_entity_poly.type
_entity_poly.pdbx_seq_one_letter_code
_entity_poly.pdbx_strand_id
1 'polypeptide(L)'
;MRHIIRFLTVALLITSVFPSRGEITLRSVARDTVADSRDTAVDLRPLNSWQRFNQKVDKATSSKWFQMTYVGVPLVVAGVSTIPGRERFRQLRNDYVPRFKYEYDNYLQYAPAVVMLGLKGFGVESRSSWGRMLVSDAFSAAIMATVVNTIKYTAHVQRPDGSNYKSFPSGHTATAFMTAMMMHKEYGDRSPWYSISAFTVAAVTGVSRQLNNRHWVSDVLAGAGIGILSTELGYYLADLIFKDKGLNFDPTYYPLLEKPSFVGLYMGFSSGLGRIDLGQGMRLNTGIGSRIGVEGAYFFNQYIGCGGLATVSNIPVSLNTQPDAALEPLDEGRAMAGAYLQYPCTSRWSVGCKALAGYNYIPSHTLGCDEIDFNRNGFVWSAGVSIGYMMKRNLGARFFCDYTSTSTSYSLLPSQELGIQTARSGNSAIHALTWGASANILF
;
A
#
# COMPACT_ATOMS: atom_id res chain seq x y z
N MET A 1 -23.40 17.69 -15.09
CA MET A 1 -22.28 18.47 -15.69
C MET A 1 -21.83 19.69 -14.88
N ARG A 2 -22.71 20.56 -14.37
CA ARG A 2 -22.29 21.81 -13.66
C ARG A 2 -21.52 21.61 -12.33
N HIS A 3 -21.69 20.48 -11.63
CA HIS A 3 -20.94 20.17 -10.40
C HIS A 3 -19.53 19.61 -10.67
N ILE A 4 -19.32 18.97 -11.82
CA ILE A 4 -18.02 18.39 -12.24
C ILE A 4 -17.04 19.51 -12.64
N ILE A 5 -17.54 20.54 -13.32
CA ILE A 5 -16.74 21.73 -13.66
C ILE A 5 -16.30 22.44 -12.38
N ARG A 6 -17.18 22.58 -11.36
CA ARG A 6 -16.81 23.21 -10.08
C ARG A 6 -15.75 22.43 -9.30
N PHE A 7 -15.76 21.09 -9.34
CA PHE A 7 -14.74 20.28 -8.68
C PHE A 7 -13.36 20.39 -9.38
N LEU A 8 -13.33 20.40 -10.71
CA LEU A 8 -12.12 20.66 -11.50
C LEU A 8 -11.61 22.10 -11.33
N THR A 9 -12.52 23.08 -11.15
CA THR A 9 -12.12 24.48 -10.90
C THR A 9 -11.53 24.64 -9.49
N VAL A 10 -12.04 23.92 -8.49
CA VAL A 10 -11.48 23.93 -7.12
C VAL A 10 -10.12 23.20 -7.07
N ALA A 11 -9.95 22.11 -7.82
CA ALA A 11 -8.65 21.44 -7.95
C ALA A 11 -7.61 22.31 -8.69
N LEU A 12 -8.00 23.05 -9.73
CA LEU A 12 -7.13 24.03 -10.39
C LEU A 12 -6.85 25.28 -9.52
N LEU A 13 -7.81 25.73 -8.71
CA LEU A 13 -7.63 26.86 -7.79
C LEU A 13 -6.67 26.54 -6.63
N ILE A 14 -6.61 25.27 -6.19
CA ILE A 14 -5.61 24.85 -5.20
C ILE A 14 -4.18 24.91 -5.80
N THR A 15 -4.02 24.82 -7.13
CA THR A 15 -2.74 25.05 -7.80
C THR A 15 -2.40 26.53 -8.05
N SER A 16 -3.34 27.46 -7.87
CA SER A 16 -3.09 28.90 -8.04
C SER A 16 -2.80 29.66 -6.74
N VAL A 17 -2.73 28.97 -5.59
CA VAL A 17 -2.29 29.55 -4.29
C VAL A 17 -0.77 29.38 -4.08
N PHE A 18 -0.07 28.76 -5.03
CA PHE A 18 1.39 28.75 -5.05
C PHE A 18 1.92 30.13 -5.46
N PRO A 19 2.82 30.77 -4.68
CA PRO A 19 3.40 32.05 -5.10
C PRO A 19 4.28 31.82 -6.33
N SER A 20 3.77 32.19 -7.50
CA SER A 20 4.49 32.23 -8.76
C SER A 20 5.44 33.44 -8.79
N ARG A 21 6.63 33.29 -8.23
CA ARG A 21 7.81 34.10 -8.59
C ARG A 21 9.09 33.28 -8.44
N GLY A 22 9.33 32.42 -9.42
CA GLY A 22 10.69 31.95 -9.73
C GLY A 22 11.09 32.61 -11.04
N GLU A 23 11.99 33.60 -10.98
CA GLU A 23 12.65 34.12 -12.17
C GLU A 23 13.43 32.98 -12.83
N ILE A 24 13.10 32.68 -14.09
CA ILE A 24 13.85 31.73 -14.90
C ILE A 24 15.12 32.46 -15.35
N THR A 25 16.21 32.28 -14.61
CA THR A 25 17.54 32.71 -15.09
C THR A 25 18.13 31.58 -15.92
N LEU A 26 18.02 31.69 -17.25
CA LEU A 26 18.80 30.86 -18.19
C LEU A 26 20.28 31.24 -18.05
N ARG A 27 21.09 30.43 -17.36
CA ARG A 27 22.54 30.52 -17.46
C ARG A 27 23.04 29.51 -18.50
N SER A 28 23.55 30.05 -19.60
CA SER A 28 24.33 29.35 -20.61
C SER A 28 25.55 28.67 -19.98
N VAL A 29 25.76 27.40 -20.32
CA VAL A 29 26.95 26.63 -19.95
C VAL A 29 28.13 27.11 -20.80
N ALA A 30 29.01 27.90 -20.21
CA ALA A 30 30.38 28.04 -20.69
C ALA A 30 31.27 27.11 -19.84
N ARG A 31 32.02 26.23 -20.51
CA ARG A 31 33.12 25.48 -19.91
C ARG A 31 34.20 26.47 -19.51
N ASP A 32 34.73 26.35 -18.30
CA ASP A 32 36.15 26.51 -18.05
C ASP A 32 36.58 25.73 -16.82
N THR A 33 37.86 25.40 -16.82
CA THR A 33 38.52 24.34 -16.06
C THR A 33 39.27 24.94 -14.87
N VAL A 34 39.46 24.14 -13.81
CA VAL A 34 40.47 24.27 -12.74
C VAL A 34 40.10 25.06 -11.46
N ALA A 35 40.09 24.27 -10.37
CA ALA A 35 40.46 24.51 -8.98
C ALA A 35 39.65 25.46 -8.05
N ASP A 36 39.35 24.84 -6.90
CA ASP A 36 39.44 25.37 -5.52
C ASP A 36 38.17 25.92 -4.83
N SER A 37 38.04 25.50 -3.55
CA SER A 37 37.09 25.93 -2.52
C SER A 37 35.58 25.82 -2.83
N ARG A 38 34.93 24.78 -2.31
CA ARG A 38 33.47 24.72 -2.23
C ARG A 38 32.97 25.70 -1.16
N ASP A 39 32.75 26.94 -1.56
CA ASP A 39 31.81 27.85 -0.89
C ASP A 39 30.41 27.24 -0.95
N THR A 40 30.00 26.57 0.13
CA THR A 40 28.58 26.39 0.41
C THR A 40 28.01 27.78 0.71
N ALA A 41 27.47 28.44 -0.31
CA ALA A 41 26.66 29.63 -0.15
C ALA A 41 25.49 29.30 0.77
N VAL A 42 25.60 29.65 2.05
CA VAL A 42 24.48 29.62 3.00
C VAL A 42 23.54 30.72 2.54
N ASP A 43 22.39 30.36 1.97
CA ASP A 43 21.35 31.32 1.61
C ASP A 43 20.80 31.94 2.91
N LEU A 44 21.23 33.17 3.22
CA LEU A 44 20.86 33.91 4.44
C LEU A 44 19.47 34.55 4.36
N ARG A 45 18.69 34.29 3.30
CA ARG A 45 17.32 34.80 3.20
C ARG A 45 16.43 34.14 4.26
N PRO A 46 15.57 34.91 4.94
CA PRO A 46 14.65 34.34 5.90
C PRO A 46 13.72 33.34 5.19
N LEU A 47 13.72 32.09 5.65
CA LEU A 47 12.86 31.03 5.12
C LEU A 47 11.40 31.50 5.13
N ASN A 48 10.71 31.32 4.00
CA ASN A 48 9.28 31.59 3.93
C ASN A 48 8.49 30.58 4.80
N SER A 49 7.21 30.87 5.05
CA SER A 49 6.37 30.02 5.93
C SER A 49 6.34 28.56 5.48
N TRP A 50 6.35 28.32 4.17
CA TRP A 50 6.37 27.00 3.55
C TRP A 50 7.67 26.24 3.79
N GLN A 51 8.82 26.90 3.60
CA GLN A 51 10.14 26.32 3.86
C GLN A 51 10.34 26.00 5.34
N ARG A 52 9.84 26.84 6.25
CA ARG A 52 9.86 26.55 7.70
C ARG A 52 9.00 25.35 8.05
N PHE A 53 7.82 25.21 7.43
CA PHE A 53 6.97 24.05 7.59
C PHE A 53 7.67 22.78 7.08
N ASN A 54 8.24 22.82 5.88
CA ASN A 54 8.99 21.71 5.30
C ASN A 54 10.14 21.28 6.20
N GLN A 55 10.94 22.21 6.72
CA GLN A 55 12.03 21.91 7.63
C GLN A 55 11.56 21.27 8.95
N LYS A 56 10.41 21.72 9.49
CA LYS A 56 9.81 21.10 10.68
C LYS A 56 9.34 19.68 10.39
N VAL A 57 8.67 19.45 9.26
CA VAL A 57 8.21 18.13 8.82
C VAL A 57 9.38 17.20 8.53
N ASP A 58 10.42 17.68 7.85
CA ASP A 58 11.66 16.94 7.61
C ASP A 58 12.29 16.55 8.95
N LYS A 59 12.49 17.50 9.87
CA LYS A 59 13.07 17.22 11.21
C LYS A 59 12.24 16.20 11.99
N ALA A 60 10.91 16.29 11.94
CA ALA A 60 10.03 15.35 12.63
C ALA A 60 10.11 13.95 12.01
N THR A 61 10.07 13.86 10.69
CA THR A 61 10.03 12.58 9.95
C THR A 61 11.40 11.94 9.79
N SER A 62 12.47 12.70 9.95
CA SER A 62 13.86 12.21 10.05
C SER A 62 14.23 11.77 11.47
N SER A 63 13.40 12.08 12.48
CA SER A 63 13.66 11.67 13.86
C SER A 63 13.71 10.14 13.99
N LYS A 64 14.68 9.63 14.76
CA LYS A 64 14.82 8.19 15.03
C LYS A 64 13.50 7.57 15.54
N TRP A 65 12.80 8.27 16.44
CA TRP A 65 11.53 7.79 16.98
C TRP A 65 10.43 7.65 15.92
N PHE A 66 10.33 8.61 15.00
CA PHE A 66 9.37 8.51 13.90
C PHE A 66 9.73 7.36 12.97
N GLN A 67 11.01 7.23 12.61
CA GLN A 67 11.50 6.13 11.76
C GLN A 67 11.30 4.74 12.40
N MET A 68 11.35 4.62 13.71
CA MET A 68 11.05 3.35 14.38
C MET A 68 9.55 3.02 14.39
N THR A 69 8.67 4.02 14.29
CA THR A 69 7.22 3.86 14.57
C THR A 69 6.32 3.95 13.35
N TYR A 70 6.77 4.58 12.25
CA TYR A 70 5.91 4.93 11.11
C TYR A 70 5.27 3.75 10.37
N VAL A 71 5.81 2.53 10.47
CA VAL A 71 5.17 1.31 9.92
C VAL A 71 4.46 0.53 11.02
N GLY A 72 5.18 0.28 12.13
CA GLY A 72 4.72 -0.62 13.17
C GLY A 72 3.48 -0.12 13.91
N VAL A 73 3.43 1.17 14.27
CA VAL A 73 2.29 1.73 15.02
C VAL A 73 1.00 1.73 14.17
N PRO A 74 1.00 2.21 12.91
CA PRO A 74 -0.20 2.12 12.07
C PRO A 74 -0.72 0.69 11.88
N LEU A 75 0.16 -0.31 11.76
CA LEU A 75 -0.24 -1.71 11.66
C LEU A 75 -0.92 -2.22 12.94
N VAL A 76 -0.39 -1.86 14.12
CA VAL A 76 -1.04 -2.19 15.40
C VAL A 76 -2.40 -1.51 15.50
N VAL A 77 -2.49 -0.23 15.17
CA VAL A 77 -3.75 0.53 15.18
C VAL A 77 -4.77 -0.09 14.21
N ALA A 78 -4.34 -0.46 13.00
CA ALA A 78 -5.18 -1.14 12.02
C ALA A 78 -5.64 -2.53 12.50
N GLY A 79 -4.77 -3.27 13.20
CA GLY A 79 -5.14 -4.53 13.83
C GLY A 79 -6.20 -4.36 14.91
N VAL A 80 -6.06 -3.35 15.76
CA VAL A 80 -7.06 -3.06 16.81
C VAL A 80 -8.38 -2.56 16.21
N SER A 81 -8.33 -1.69 15.19
CA SER A 81 -9.53 -1.13 14.56
C SER A 81 -10.35 -2.14 13.77
N THR A 82 -9.75 -3.28 13.39
CA THR A 82 -10.43 -4.38 12.67
C THR A 82 -10.99 -5.45 13.60
N ILE A 83 -10.86 -5.29 14.92
CA ILE A 83 -11.50 -6.18 15.91
C ILE A 83 -13.04 -6.15 15.75
N PRO A 84 -13.70 -4.98 15.66
CA PRO A 84 -15.11 -4.91 15.27
C PRO A 84 -15.26 -5.34 13.80
N GLY A 85 -16.01 -6.41 13.54
CA GLY A 85 -16.23 -6.93 12.18
C GLY A 85 -15.36 -8.12 11.78
N ARG A 86 -14.53 -8.66 12.69
CA ARG A 86 -13.70 -9.86 12.48
C ARG A 86 -14.47 -11.08 11.94
N GLU A 87 -15.75 -11.22 12.30
CA GLU A 87 -16.62 -12.31 11.84
C GLU A 87 -16.89 -12.28 10.33
N ARG A 88 -16.97 -11.10 9.73
CA ARG A 88 -17.24 -10.93 8.30
C ARG A 88 -16.10 -11.50 7.44
N PHE A 89 -14.85 -11.36 7.90
CA PHE A 89 -13.68 -11.95 7.25
C PHE A 89 -13.62 -13.47 7.38
N ARG A 90 -14.13 -14.01 8.50
CA ARG A 90 -14.22 -15.46 8.72
C ARG A 90 -15.27 -16.10 7.80
N GLN A 91 -16.41 -15.45 7.64
CA GLN A 91 -17.46 -15.84 6.68
C GLN A 91 -16.90 -15.88 5.26
N LEU A 92 -16.31 -14.77 4.78
CA LEU A 92 -15.68 -14.70 3.46
C LEU A 92 -14.69 -15.86 3.22
N ARG A 93 -13.82 -16.18 4.18
CA ARG A 93 -12.88 -17.30 3.99
C ARG A 93 -13.57 -18.66 3.97
N ASN A 94 -14.56 -18.89 4.82
CA ASN A 94 -15.31 -20.16 4.83
C ASN A 94 -16.07 -20.37 3.51
N ASP A 95 -16.57 -19.29 2.91
CA ASP A 95 -17.35 -19.35 1.67
C ASP A 95 -16.46 -19.64 0.45
N TYR A 96 -15.28 -19.02 0.36
CA TYR A 96 -14.40 -19.15 -0.80
C TYR A 96 -13.31 -20.24 -0.67
N VAL A 97 -12.81 -20.52 0.54
CA VAL A 97 -11.67 -21.45 0.75
C VAL A 97 -11.86 -22.37 1.99
N PRO A 98 -12.91 -23.22 2.03
CA PRO A 98 -13.29 -23.98 3.22
C PRO A 98 -12.28 -25.07 3.62
N ARG A 99 -11.50 -25.62 2.68
CA ARG A 99 -10.60 -26.77 2.91
C ARG A 99 -9.14 -26.42 3.15
N PHE A 100 -8.79 -25.14 3.25
CA PHE A 100 -7.39 -24.73 3.44
C PHE A 100 -6.87 -25.09 4.83
N LYS A 101 -6.02 -26.12 4.90
CA LYS A 101 -5.32 -26.57 6.12
C LYS A 101 -3.91 -27.02 5.76
N TYR A 102 -2.95 -26.11 5.83
CA TYR A 102 -1.54 -26.41 5.57
C TYR A 102 -0.66 -25.91 6.72
N GLU A 103 0.42 -26.63 7.03
CA GLU A 103 1.31 -26.31 8.16
C GLU A 103 2.65 -25.68 7.75
N TYR A 104 2.84 -25.36 6.47
CA TYR A 104 4.10 -24.78 5.96
C TYR A 104 4.47 -23.46 6.66
N ASP A 105 3.48 -22.75 7.15
CA ASP A 105 3.58 -21.49 7.87
C ASP A 105 4.21 -21.62 9.27
N ASN A 106 4.36 -22.84 9.82
CA ASN A 106 5.19 -23.08 11.01
C ASN A 106 6.69 -22.90 10.74
N TYR A 107 7.14 -23.23 9.53
CA TYR A 107 8.54 -23.14 9.13
C TYR A 107 8.84 -21.81 8.43
N LEU A 108 7.88 -21.34 7.62
CA LEU A 108 8.06 -20.16 6.78
C LEU A 108 8.35 -18.87 7.58
N GLN A 109 7.87 -18.78 8.83
CA GLN A 109 8.12 -17.63 9.70
C GLN A 109 9.61 -17.39 10.03
N TYR A 110 10.43 -18.43 10.00
CA TYR A 110 11.86 -18.35 10.27
C TYR A 110 12.70 -18.18 9.00
N ALA A 111 12.08 -18.35 7.82
CA ALA A 111 12.79 -18.32 6.54
C ALA A 111 13.59 -17.02 6.32
N PRO A 112 13.07 -15.81 6.63
CA PRO A 112 13.86 -14.59 6.48
C PRO A 112 15.12 -14.57 7.37
N ALA A 113 15.05 -15.10 8.60
CA ALA A 113 16.21 -15.18 9.49
C ALA A 113 17.24 -16.20 9.01
N VAL A 114 16.79 -17.37 8.52
CA VAL A 114 17.68 -18.38 7.94
C VAL A 114 18.41 -17.82 6.73
N VAL A 115 17.70 -17.12 5.83
CA VAL A 115 18.31 -16.46 4.67
C VAL A 115 19.28 -15.37 5.11
N MET A 116 18.92 -14.53 6.08
CA MET A 116 19.78 -13.47 6.61
C MET A 116 21.10 -14.01 7.17
N LEU A 117 21.04 -15.06 8.01
CA LEU A 117 22.21 -15.72 8.59
C LEU A 117 23.02 -16.45 7.52
N GLY A 118 22.35 -17.10 6.57
CA GLY A 118 22.97 -17.77 5.43
C GLY A 118 23.76 -16.81 4.56
N LEU A 119 23.15 -15.70 4.14
CA LEU A 119 23.82 -14.63 3.38
C LEU A 119 25.10 -14.17 4.07
N LYS A 120 25.05 -13.97 5.40
CA LYS A 120 26.22 -13.56 6.17
C LYS A 120 27.28 -14.65 6.26
N GLY A 121 26.86 -15.90 6.42
CA GLY A 121 27.72 -17.08 6.43
C GLY A 121 28.46 -17.28 5.11
N PHE A 122 27.81 -16.98 3.98
CA PHE A 122 28.41 -17.01 2.65
C PHE A 122 29.23 -15.75 2.30
N GLY A 123 29.47 -14.87 3.28
CA GLY A 123 30.34 -13.69 3.11
C GLY A 123 29.66 -12.48 2.47
N VAL A 124 28.32 -12.48 2.33
CA VAL A 124 27.61 -11.26 1.94
C VAL A 124 27.67 -10.28 3.11
N GLU A 125 28.43 -9.21 2.93
CA GLU A 125 28.52 -8.14 3.90
C GLU A 125 27.14 -7.58 4.25
N SER A 126 26.84 -7.50 5.54
CA SER A 126 25.60 -6.92 6.07
C SER A 126 25.89 -5.57 6.73
N ARG A 127 24.87 -4.84 7.19
CA ARG A 127 25.02 -3.58 7.94
C ARG A 127 25.97 -3.74 9.13
N SER A 128 25.82 -4.81 9.90
CA SER A 128 26.47 -4.99 11.20
C SER A 128 27.52 -6.09 11.18
N SER A 129 28.48 -6.08 12.10
CA SER A 129 29.35 -7.24 12.38
C SER A 129 28.54 -8.43 12.93
N TRP A 130 29.11 -9.63 12.96
CA TRP A 130 28.43 -10.82 13.52
C TRP A 130 27.93 -10.59 14.94
N GLY A 131 28.80 -10.10 15.84
CA GLY A 131 28.43 -9.85 17.23
C GLY A 131 27.32 -8.80 17.38
N ARG A 132 27.41 -7.68 16.66
CA ARG A 132 26.39 -6.62 16.71
C ARG A 132 25.05 -7.09 16.18
N MET A 133 25.04 -7.82 15.06
CA MET A 133 23.81 -8.37 14.48
C MET A 133 23.13 -9.33 15.46
N LEU A 134 23.89 -10.31 15.99
CA LEU A 134 23.32 -11.30 16.92
C LEU A 134 22.79 -10.68 18.21
N VAL A 135 23.45 -9.64 18.74
CA VAL A 135 22.93 -8.91 19.91
C VAL A 135 21.67 -8.12 19.57
N SER A 136 21.64 -7.45 18.41
CA SER A 136 20.41 -6.79 17.92
C SER A 136 19.27 -7.78 17.79
N ASP A 137 19.53 -8.93 17.17
CA ASP A 137 18.54 -9.97 16.93
C ASP A 137 18.03 -10.59 18.23
N ALA A 138 18.91 -10.81 19.20
CA ALA A 138 18.55 -11.30 20.53
C ALA A 138 17.65 -10.31 21.29
N PHE A 139 17.97 -9.02 21.27
CA PHE A 139 17.10 -8.01 21.88
C PHE A 139 15.74 -7.96 21.20
N SER A 140 15.71 -7.96 19.87
CA SER A 140 14.47 -7.95 19.10
C SER A 140 13.59 -9.17 19.40
N ALA A 141 14.19 -10.36 19.44
CA ALA A 141 13.49 -11.61 19.78
C ALA A 141 12.97 -11.60 21.22
N ALA A 142 13.77 -11.13 22.18
CA ALA A 142 13.37 -11.05 23.58
C ALA A 142 12.20 -10.06 23.78
N ILE A 143 12.26 -8.88 23.17
CA ILE A 143 11.19 -7.88 23.23
C ILE A 143 9.92 -8.44 22.58
N MET A 144 10.02 -9.00 21.38
CA MET A 144 8.86 -9.55 20.66
C MET A 144 8.20 -10.67 21.47
N ALA A 145 8.99 -11.64 21.96
CA ALA A 145 8.47 -12.74 22.75
C ALA A 145 7.81 -12.24 24.04
N THR A 146 8.42 -11.27 24.73
CA THR A 146 7.86 -10.69 25.95
C THR A 146 6.53 -10.01 25.69
N VAL A 147 6.46 -9.12 24.70
CA VAL A 147 5.24 -8.35 24.37
C VAL A 147 4.13 -9.27 23.90
N VAL A 148 4.39 -10.15 22.93
CA VAL A 148 3.39 -11.05 22.37
C VAL A 148 2.84 -12.01 23.42
N ASN A 149 3.71 -12.64 24.21
CA ASN A 149 3.24 -13.58 25.23
C ASN A 149 2.46 -12.86 26.33
N THR A 150 2.93 -11.70 26.80
CA THR A 150 2.21 -10.90 27.81
C THR A 150 0.80 -10.55 27.32
N ILE A 151 0.64 -10.09 26.08
CA ILE A 151 -0.68 -9.77 25.53
C ILE A 151 -1.53 -11.03 25.36
N LYS A 152 -0.96 -12.13 24.84
CA LYS A 152 -1.69 -13.39 24.65
C LYS A 152 -2.28 -13.95 25.95
N TYR A 153 -1.52 -13.88 27.04
CA TYR A 153 -1.93 -14.37 28.35
C TYR A 153 -2.83 -13.39 29.11
N THR A 154 -2.98 -12.16 28.65
CA THR A 154 -3.86 -11.16 29.30
C THR A 154 -5.17 -10.98 28.52
N ALA A 155 -5.10 -10.83 27.19
CA ALA A 155 -6.24 -10.52 26.34
C ALA A 155 -7.26 -11.67 26.16
N HIS A 156 -6.84 -12.93 26.34
CA HIS A 156 -7.71 -14.12 26.30
C HIS A 156 -8.69 -14.20 25.11
N VAL A 157 -8.24 -13.80 23.91
CA VAL A 157 -9.08 -13.79 22.71
C VAL A 157 -9.20 -15.20 22.13
N GLN A 158 -10.43 -15.70 21.98
CA GLN A 158 -10.73 -16.98 21.34
C GLN A 158 -10.34 -16.99 19.85
N ARG A 159 -9.71 -18.08 19.41
CA ARG A 159 -9.35 -18.30 18.01
C ARG A 159 -10.58 -18.53 17.12
N PRO A 160 -10.50 -18.22 15.81
CA PRO A 160 -11.60 -18.44 14.87
C PRO A 160 -12.07 -19.91 14.77
N ASP A 161 -11.15 -20.85 15.00
CA ASP A 161 -11.38 -22.31 15.01
C ASP A 161 -11.86 -22.87 16.37
N GLY A 162 -11.99 -22.02 17.39
CA GLY A 162 -12.37 -22.44 18.75
C GLY A 162 -11.30 -23.22 19.53
N SER A 163 -10.10 -23.40 18.98
CA SER A 163 -9.09 -24.30 19.55
C SER A 163 -8.49 -23.83 20.89
N ASN A 164 -8.37 -22.52 21.12
CA ASN A 164 -7.93 -21.93 22.39
C ASN A 164 -8.21 -20.42 22.47
N TYR A 165 -7.87 -19.82 23.61
CA TYR A 165 -8.02 -18.39 23.94
C TYR A 165 -6.74 -17.56 23.75
N LYS A 166 -5.77 -18.04 22.98
CA LYS A 166 -4.48 -17.37 22.74
C LYS A 166 -4.40 -16.84 21.30
N SER A 167 -5.45 -16.18 20.81
CA SER A 167 -5.50 -15.65 19.44
C SER A 167 -4.69 -14.36 19.29
N PHE A 168 -4.99 -13.33 20.08
CA PHE A 168 -4.43 -11.99 19.89
C PHE A 168 -3.14 -11.75 20.70
N PRO A 169 -2.10 -11.10 20.12
CA PRO A 169 -1.83 -10.94 18.69
C PRO A 169 -1.25 -12.23 18.08
N SER A 170 -1.14 -12.34 16.76
CA SER A 170 -0.55 -13.52 16.11
C SER A 170 0.95 -13.61 16.37
N GLY A 171 1.40 -14.63 17.10
CA GLY A 171 2.83 -14.83 17.41
C GLY A 171 3.64 -15.31 16.21
N HIS A 172 3.03 -16.10 15.32
CA HIS A 172 3.71 -16.54 14.10
C HIS A 172 3.91 -15.38 13.12
N THR A 173 2.89 -14.51 12.99
CA THR A 173 3.01 -13.30 12.19
C THR A 173 4.02 -12.32 12.82
N ALA A 174 4.00 -12.15 14.14
CA ALA A 174 4.98 -11.31 14.83
C ALA A 174 6.42 -11.81 14.61
N THR A 175 6.65 -13.13 14.67
CA THR A 175 7.95 -13.73 14.38
C THR A 175 8.35 -13.51 12.93
N ALA A 176 7.45 -13.76 11.96
CA ALA A 176 7.76 -13.59 10.54
C ALA A 176 8.08 -12.14 10.15
N PHE A 177 7.34 -11.17 10.68
CA PHE A 177 7.60 -9.75 10.43
C PHE A 177 8.83 -9.25 11.18
N MET A 178 9.13 -9.80 12.36
CA MET A 178 10.37 -9.53 13.08
C MET A 178 11.59 -10.02 12.28
N THR A 179 11.60 -11.28 11.84
CA THR A 179 12.71 -11.84 11.05
C THR A 179 12.86 -11.14 9.70
N ALA A 180 11.75 -10.76 9.06
CA ALA A 180 11.78 -9.96 7.85
C ALA A 180 12.37 -8.56 8.08
N MET A 181 12.02 -7.92 9.21
CA MET A 181 12.55 -6.61 9.57
C MET A 181 14.04 -6.68 9.92
N MET A 182 14.52 -7.76 10.56
CA MET A 182 15.95 -7.98 10.81
C MET A 182 16.72 -8.04 9.49
N MET A 183 16.23 -8.85 8.54
CA MET A 183 16.81 -8.94 7.19
C MET A 183 16.77 -7.59 6.46
N HIS A 184 15.70 -6.81 6.62
CA HIS A 184 15.59 -5.45 6.08
C HIS A 184 16.62 -4.48 6.69
N LYS A 185 16.89 -4.56 7.99
CA LYS A 185 17.88 -3.72 8.67
C LYS A 185 19.30 -4.08 8.29
N GLU A 186 19.57 -5.36 8.02
CA GLU A 186 20.90 -5.85 7.68
C GLU A 186 21.24 -5.74 6.19
N TYR A 187 20.27 -5.92 5.28
CA TYR A 187 20.51 -5.96 3.83
C TYR A 187 19.62 -5.02 3.01
N GLY A 188 18.62 -4.36 3.59
CA GLY A 188 17.67 -3.54 2.83
C GLY A 188 18.30 -2.34 2.13
N ASP A 189 19.41 -1.81 2.66
CA ASP A 189 20.17 -0.70 2.04
C ASP A 189 21.07 -1.18 0.88
N ARG A 190 21.35 -2.49 0.79
CA ARG A 190 22.07 -3.10 -0.34
C ARG A 190 21.18 -3.23 -1.56
N SER A 191 19.97 -3.74 -1.35
CA SER A 191 19.00 -3.94 -2.41
C SER A 191 17.57 -3.97 -1.84
N PRO A 192 16.61 -3.27 -2.49
CA PRO A 192 15.20 -3.35 -2.14
C PRO A 192 14.65 -4.76 -2.16
N TRP A 193 15.18 -5.59 -3.05
CA TRP A 193 14.71 -6.95 -3.28
C TRP A 193 14.83 -7.82 -2.03
N TYR A 194 15.85 -7.62 -1.18
CA TYR A 194 15.94 -8.32 0.11
C TYR A 194 14.77 -7.98 1.04
N SER A 195 14.38 -6.71 1.07
CA SER A 195 13.26 -6.25 1.88
C SER A 195 11.94 -6.82 1.34
N ILE A 196 11.76 -6.77 0.02
CA ILE A 196 10.55 -7.25 -0.64
C ILE A 196 10.41 -8.74 -0.44
N SER A 197 11.45 -9.53 -0.73
CA SER A 197 11.40 -10.98 -0.53
C SER A 197 11.06 -11.34 0.91
N ALA A 198 11.70 -10.66 1.88
CA ALA A 198 11.48 -10.92 3.29
C ALA A 198 10.04 -10.59 3.72
N PHE A 199 9.54 -9.41 3.38
CA PHE A 199 8.18 -9.00 3.72
C PHE A 199 7.11 -9.77 2.92
N THR A 200 7.40 -10.21 1.70
CA THR A 200 6.51 -11.11 0.93
C THR A 200 6.35 -12.44 1.66
N VAL A 201 7.44 -13.06 2.10
CA VAL A 201 7.40 -14.31 2.87
C VAL A 201 6.64 -14.12 4.20
N ALA A 202 6.85 -12.99 4.88
CA ALA A 202 6.11 -12.65 6.09
C ALA A 202 4.62 -12.44 5.84
N ALA A 203 4.25 -11.76 4.75
CA ALA A 203 2.87 -11.55 4.34
C ALA A 203 2.17 -12.87 3.99
N VAL A 204 2.84 -13.75 3.23
CA VAL A 204 2.32 -15.10 2.93
C VAL A 204 2.09 -15.90 4.21
N THR A 205 3.00 -15.83 5.18
CA THR A 205 2.82 -16.45 6.49
C THR A 205 1.58 -15.89 7.22
N GLY A 206 1.39 -14.57 7.22
CA GLY A 206 0.22 -13.91 7.81
C GLY A 206 -1.10 -14.31 7.14
N VAL A 207 -1.14 -14.31 5.81
CA VAL A 207 -2.32 -14.72 5.03
C VAL A 207 -2.62 -16.20 5.25
N SER A 208 -1.61 -17.08 5.20
CA SER A 208 -1.79 -18.51 5.50
C SER A 208 -2.40 -18.74 6.88
N ARG A 209 -1.96 -17.98 7.90
CA ARG A 209 -2.52 -18.08 9.26
C ARG A 209 -4.00 -17.67 9.33
N GLN A 210 -4.41 -16.69 8.55
CA GLN A 210 -5.83 -16.30 8.42
C GLN A 210 -6.62 -17.38 7.66
N LEU A 211 -6.09 -17.90 6.55
CA LEU A 211 -6.72 -18.94 5.73
C LEU A 211 -6.88 -20.26 6.51
N ASN A 212 -5.91 -20.60 7.35
CA ASN A 212 -5.96 -21.76 8.25
C ASN A 212 -6.89 -21.57 9.46
N ASN A 213 -7.60 -20.44 9.55
CA ASN A 213 -8.53 -20.15 10.64
C ASN A 213 -7.89 -20.09 12.04
N ARG A 214 -6.56 -19.92 12.10
CA ARG A 214 -5.80 -19.89 13.35
C ARG A 214 -5.87 -18.53 14.03
N HIS A 215 -6.02 -17.47 13.25
CA HIS A 215 -5.97 -16.08 13.71
C HIS A 215 -6.94 -15.19 12.93
N TRP A 216 -7.49 -14.19 13.61
CA TRP A 216 -8.27 -13.12 12.99
C TRP A 216 -7.35 -12.17 12.20
N VAL A 217 -7.90 -11.44 11.21
CA VAL A 217 -7.15 -10.40 10.47
C VAL A 217 -6.54 -9.37 11.45
N SER A 218 -7.30 -9.00 12.49
CA SER A 218 -6.83 -8.13 13.59
C SER A 218 -5.57 -8.64 14.26
N ASP A 219 -5.49 -9.95 14.51
CA ASP A 219 -4.35 -10.59 15.17
C ASP A 219 -3.11 -10.58 14.27
N VAL A 220 -3.31 -10.79 12.97
CA VAL A 220 -2.25 -10.78 11.95
C VAL A 220 -1.66 -9.37 11.80
N LEU A 221 -2.50 -8.35 11.63
CA LEU A 221 -2.07 -6.95 11.52
C LEU A 221 -1.34 -6.46 12.78
N ALA A 222 -1.91 -6.72 13.97
CA ALA A 222 -1.27 -6.36 15.22
C ALA A 222 0.06 -7.12 15.45
N GLY A 223 0.09 -8.41 15.11
CA GLY A 223 1.31 -9.21 15.17
C GLY A 223 2.41 -8.65 14.27
N ALA A 224 2.09 -8.31 13.02
CA ALA A 224 3.02 -7.70 12.07
C ALA A 224 3.63 -6.40 12.62
N GLY A 225 2.78 -5.51 13.15
CA GLY A 225 3.22 -4.26 13.76
C GLY A 225 4.14 -4.47 14.97
N ILE A 226 3.78 -5.37 15.89
CA ILE A 226 4.60 -5.70 17.08
C ILE A 226 5.96 -6.27 16.67
N GLY A 227 6.01 -7.16 15.67
CA GLY A 227 7.27 -7.73 15.16
C GLY A 227 8.23 -6.65 14.63
N ILE A 228 7.71 -5.72 13.83
CA ILE A 228 8.48 -4.58 13.31
C ILE A 228 8.98 -3.69 14.45
N LEU A 229 8.10 -3.28 15.37
CA LEU A 229 8.46 -2.41 16.50
C LEU A 229 9.50 -3.04 17.41
N SER A 230 9.37 -4.34 17.70
CA SER A 230 10.33 -5.08 18.52
C SER A 230 11.70 -5.12 17.86
N THR A 231 11.74 -5.25 16.54
CA THR A 231 12.99 -5.22 15.78
C THR A 231 13.64 -3.85 15.84
N GLU A 232 12.87 -2.79 15.58
CA GLU A 232 13.36 -1.41 15.65
C GLU A 232 13.90 -1.06 17.05
N LEU A 233 13.20 -1.46 18.11
CA LEU A 233 13.66 -1.28 19.49
C LEU A 233 14.92 -2.10 19.80
N GLY A 234 14.99 -3.36 19.37
CA GLY A 234 16.17 -4.20 19.61
C GLY A 234 17.42 -3.67 18.91
N TYR A 235 17.30 -3.23 17.67
CA TYR A 235 18.37 -2.58 16.92
C TYR A 235 18.75 -1.23 17.56
N TYR A 236 17.78 -0.47 18.05
CA TYR A 236 18.06 0.78 18.78
C TYR A 236 18.86 0.54 20.07
N LEU A 237 18.50 -0.47 20.86
CA LEU A 237 19.25 -0.83 22.07
C LEU A 237 20.68 -1.30 21.74
N ALA A 238 20.83 -2.13 20.71
CA ALA A 238 22.15 -2.55 20.25
C ALA A 238 22.98 -1.35 19.73
N ASP A 239 22.35 -0.43 19.00
CA ASP A 239 23.01 0.79 18.52
C ASP A 239 23.45 1.69 19.68
N LEU A 240 22.72 1.73 20.80
CA LEU A 240 23.14 2.45 22.01
C LEU A 240 24.37 1.81 22.67
N ILE A 241 24.45 0.48 22.69
CA ILE A 241 25.55 -0.28 23.30
C ILE A 241 26.82 -0.22 22.43
N PHE A 242 26.68 -0.51 21.13
CA PHE A 242 27.80 -0.60 20.21
C PHE A 242 28.19 0.73 19.57
N LYS A 243 27.33 1.75 19.61
CA LYS A 243 27.53 3.06 18.95
C LYS A 243 27.91 2.85 17.48
N ASP A 244 29.09 3.31 17.06
CA ASP A 244 29.58 3.16 15.68
C ASP A 244 30.43 1.90 15.49
N LYS A 245 30.72 1.14 16.56
CA LYS A 245 31.56 -0.06 16.46
C LYS A 245 30.83 -1.20 15.75
N GLY A 246 31.47 -1.78 14.74
CA GLY A 246 30.93 -2.91 13.99
C GLY A 246 29.79 -2.56 13.05
N LEU A 247 29.72 -1.31 12.57
CA LEU A 247 28.94 -0.95 11.38
C LEU A 247 29.85 -1.05 10.16
N ASN A 248 29.36 -1.68 9.10
CA ASN A 248 30.06 -1.76 7.82
C ASN A 248 29.69 -0.60 6.87
N PHE A 249 28.51 0.02 7.06
CA PHE A 249 28.04 1.17 6.29
C PHE A 249 27.26 2.13 7.18
N ASP A 250 27.36 3.44 6.90
CA ASP A 250 26.61 4.48 7.58
C ASP A 250 25.20 4.59 6.95
N PRO A 251 24.11 4.35 7.69
CA PRO A 251 22.75 4.27 7.14
C PRO A 251 22.14 5.62 6.69
N THR A 252 22.93 6.68 6.54
CA THR A 252 22.41 8.04 6.62
C THR A 252 22.83 8.95 5.45
N TYR A 253 22.28 8.71 4.25
CA TYR A 253 22.06 9.77 3.27
C TYR A 253 20.91 9.42 2.33
N TYR A 254 19.80 10.14 2.45
CA TYR A 254 18.68 10.05 1.50
C TYR A 254 18.71 11.31 0.63
N PRO A 255 19.28 11.26 -0.60
CA PRO A 255 19.18 12.40 -1.49
C PRO A 255 17.72 12.66 -1.85
N LEU A 256 17.38 13.93 -2.13
CA LEU A 256 16.11 14.28 -2.76
C LEU A 256 15.92 13.42 -4.01
N LEU A 257 14.71 12.87 -4.21
CA LEU A 257 14.37 12.10 -5.40
C LEU A 257 14.44 13.00 -6.64
N GLU A 258 15.60 13.02 -7.30
CA GLU A 258 15.76 13.74 -8.57
C GLU A 258 14.83 13.18 -9.65
N LYS A 259 14.59 11.87 -9.62
CA LYS A 259 13.66 11.13 -10.51
C LYS A 259 12.95 10.04 -9.73
N PRO A 260 11.72 10.25 -9.25
CA PRO A 260 10.99 9.28 -8.44
C PRO A 260 10.32 8.19 -9.28
N SER A 261 11.05 7.59 -10.23
CA SER A 261 10.52 6.47 -11.00
C SER A 261 10.26 5.30 -10.07
N PHE A 262 9.16 4.58 -10.31
CA PHE A 262 8.76 3.52 -9.42
C PHE A 262 8.04 2.39 -10.12
N VAL A 263 8.08 1.22 -9.49
CA VAL A 263 7.18 0.09 -9.73
C VAL A 263 6.71 -0.42 -8.38
N GLY A 264 5.42 -0.64 -8.23
CA GLY A 264 4.84 -1.00 -6.95
C GLY A 264 3.57 -1.83 -7.05
N LEU A 265 3.28 -2.51 -5.93
CA LEU A 265 2.04 -3.25 -5.74
C LEU A 265 0.95 -2.27 -5.28
N TYR A 266 -0.14 -2.22 -6.03
CA TYR A 266 -1.30 -1.38 -5.79
C TYR A 266 -2.38 -2.19 -5.07
N MET A 267 -2.91 -1.67 -3.96
CA MET A 267 -4.02 -2.30 -3.25
C MET A 267 -4.96 -1.24 -2.69
N GLY A 268 -6.26 -1.40 -2.91
CA GLY A 268 -7.27 -0.47 -2.41
C GLY A 268 -8.66 -1.06 -2.31
N PHE A 269 -9.55 -0.29 -1.69
CA PHE A 269 -10.97 -0.56 -1.64
C PHE A 269 -11.68 0.31 -2.67
N SER A 270 -12.53 -0.30 -3.48
CA SER A 270 -13.28 0.37 -4.53
C SER A 270 -14.73 0.47 -4.11
N SER A 271 -15.26 1.68 -4.01
CA SER A 271 -16.70 1.92 -3.84
C SER A 271 -17.26 2.46 -5.14
N GLY A 272 -18.30 1.83 -5.67
CA GLY A 272 -19.02 2.40 -6.81
C GLY A 272 -19.77 3.66 -6.38
N LEU A 273 -19.52 4.76 -7.09
CA LEU A 273 -20.13 6.06 -6.85
C LEU A 273 -21.43 6.16 -7.66
N GLY A 274 -22.53 5.71 -7.06
CA GLY A 274 -23.86 5.92 -7.60
C GLY A 274 -24.68 4.64 -7.73
N ARG A 275 -25.90 4.81 -8.23
CA ARG A 275 -26.81 3.72 -8.57
C ARG A 275 -26.78 3.58 -10.08
N ILE A 276 -26.51 2.38 -10.59
CA ILE A 276 -26.63 2.12 -12.03
C ILE A 276 -28.11 1.98 -12.30
N ASP A 277 -28.70 2.97 -12.97
CA ASP A 277 -30.10 2.91 -13.39
C ASP A 277 -30.19 2.01 -14.63
N LEU A 278 -30.80 0.85 -14.45
CA LEU A 278 -31.03 -0.12 -15.52
C LEU A 278 -32.37 0.15 -16.24
N GLY A 279 -33.14 1.16 -15.78
CA GLY A 279 -34.48 1.46 -16.28
C GLY A 279 -35.60 0.71 -15.55
N GLN A 280 -36.84 1.15 -15.77
CA GLN A 280 -38.06 0.61 -15.12
C GLN A 280 -38.01 0.54 -13.58
N GLY A 281 -37.23 1.42 -12.93
CA GLY A 281 -37.09 1.46 -11.47
C GLY A 281 -36.08 0.46 -10.90
N MET A 282 -35.47 -0.39 -11.73
CA MET A 282 -34.38 -1.28 -11.34
C MET A 282 -33.07 -0.51 -11.19
N ARG A 283 -32.44 -0.67 -10.03
CA ARG A 283 -31.20 0.02 -9.69
C ARG A 283 -30.21 -0.99 -9.13
N LEU A 284 -29.03 -1.05 -9.75
CA LEU A 284 -27.89 -1.79 -9.20
C LEU A 284 -27.18 -0.90 -8.18
N ASN A 285 -27.07 -1.40 -6.95
CA ASN A 285 -26.27 -0.79 -5.90
C ASN A 285 -24.93 -1.51 -5.84
N THR A 286 -23.85 -0.76 -6.02
CA THR A 286 -22.49 -1.25 -5.86
C THR A 286 -22.04 -1.11 -4.41
N GLY A 287 -21.54 -2.19 -3.81
CA GLY A 287 -20.94 -2.18 -2.48
C GLY A 287 -19.47 -1.75 -2.50
N ILE A 288 -18.80 -1.98 -1.38
CA ILE A 288 -17.35 -1.78 -1.25
C ILE A 288 -16.65 -3.08 -1.67
N GLY A 289 -15.96 -3.01 -2.79
CA GLY A 289 -15.10 -4.07 -3.33
C GLY A 289 -13.63 -3.88 -3.00
N SER A 290 -12.82 -4.85 -3.41
CA SER A 290 -11.36 -4.80 -3.34
C SER A 290 -10.74 -4.65 -4.73
N ARG A 291 -9.60 -3.96 -4.82
CA ARG A 291 -8.82 -3.80 -6.04
C ARG A 291 -7.34 -4.01 -5.74
N ILE A 292 -6.69 -4.87 -6.53
CA ILE A 292 -5.26 -5.20 -6.39
C ILE A 292 -4.62 -5.09 -7.77
N GLY A 293 -3.36 -4.69 -7.85
CA GLY A 293 -2.66 -4.59 -9.12
C GLY A 293 -1.20 -4.20 -9.01
N VAL A 294 -0.64 -3.82 -10.15
CA VAL A 294 0.72 -3.30 -10.29
C VAL A 294 0.63 -1.92 -10.92
N GLU A 295 1.33 -0.96 -10.33
CA GLU A 295 1.48 0.40 -10.84
C GLU A 295 2.95 0.67 -11.10
N GLY A 296 3.27 1.34 -12.20
CA GLY A 296 4.61 1.81 -12.47
C GLY A 296 4.62 3.13 -13.23
N ALA A 297 5.54 4.01 -12.88
CA ALA A 297 5.76 5.25 -13.63
C ALA A 297 7.24 5.57 -13.76
N TYR A 298 7.60 6.09 -14.92
CA TYR A 298 8.92 6.61 -15.24
C TYR A 298 8.88 8.14 -15.23
N PHE A 299 9.67 8.76 -14.38
CA PHE A 299 9.76 10.21 -14.23
C PHE A 299 10.94 10.77 -15.01
N PHE A 300 10.66 11.58 -16.03
CA PHE A 300 11.69 12.24 -16.86
C PHE A 300 12.46 13.29 -16.04
N ASN A 301 11.75 13.94 -15.12
CA ASN A 301 12.25 14.88 -14.13
C ASN A 301 11.48 14.69 -12.81
N GLN A 302 11.83 15.43 -11.77
CA GLN A 302 11.18 15.33 -10.45
C GLN A 302 9.66 15.63 -10.43
N TYR A 303 9.10 16.17 -11.53
CA TYR A 303 7.72 16.64 -11.59
C TYR A 303 6.81 15.87 -12.54
N ILE A 304 7.33 15.38 -13.66
CA ILE A 304 6.54 14.85 -14.77
C ILE A 304 7.08 13.47 -15.17
N GLY A 305 6.15 12.53 -15.29
CA GLY A 305 6.42 11.18 -15.77
C GLY A 305 5.27 10.61 -16.59
N CYS A 306 5.51 9.43 -17.15
CA CYS A 306 4.49 8.60 -17.77
C CYS A 306 4.53 7.20 -17.17
N GLY A 307 3.41 6.50 -17.19
CA GLY A 307 3.32 5.20 -16.52
C GLY A 307 2.06 4.45 -16.86
N GLY A 308 1.86 3.35 -16.15
CA GLY A 308 0.69 2.51 -16.29
C GLY A 308 0.28 1.81 -15.01
N LEU A 309 -0.96 1.33 -15.04
CA LEU A 309 -1.64 0.65 -13.96
C LEU A 309 -2.37 -0.57 -14.54
N ALA A 310 -2.08 -1.74 -14.01
CA ALA A 310 -2.81 -2.97 -14.30
C ALA A 310 -3.45 -3.49 -13.02
N THR A 311 -4.77 -3.63 -12.98
CA THR A 311 -5.49 -4.02 -11.75
C THR A 311 -6.57 -5.03 -12.03
N VAL A 312 -6.85 -5.87 -11.04
CA VAL A 312 -8.04 -6.70 -10.94
C VAL A 312 -8.85 -6.25 -9.72
N SER A 313 -10.18 -6.26 -9.84
CA SER A 313 -11.08 -5.92 -8.74
C SER A 313 -12.28 -6.83 -8.69
N ASN A 314 -12.82 -6.97 -7.48
CA ASN A 314 -14.04 -7.68 -7.19
C ASN A 314 -14.97 -6.73 -6.41
N ILE A 315 -16.13 -6.39 -6.98
CA ILE A 315 -17.08 -5.42 -6.41
C ILE A 315 -18.42 -6.11 -6.18
N PRO A 316 -18.87 -6.30 -4.92
CA PRO A 316 -20.17 -6.88 -4.65
C PRO A 316 -21.29 -5.94 -5.13
N VAL A 317 -22.34 -6.52 -5.69
CA VAL A 317 -23.49 -5.78 -6.24
C VAL A 317 -24.80 -6.32 -5.66
N SER A 318 -25.81 -5.45 -5.51
CA SER A 318 -27.16 -5.83 -5.09
C SER A 318 -28.22 -5.08 -5.87
N LEU A 319 -29.41 -5.69 -6.00
CA LEU A 319 -30.55 -5.08 -6.69
C LEU A 319 -31.47 -4.39 -5.69
N ASN A 320 -31.96 -3.20 -6.06
CA ASN A 320 -32.92 -2.47 -5.23
C ASN A 320 -34.30 -3.16 -5.14
N THR A 321 -34.68 -3.95 -6.15
CA THR A 321 -35.95 -4.68 -6.22
C THR A 321 -35.90 -6.01 -5.47
N GLN A 322 -34.73 -6.66 -5.41
CA GLN A 322 -34.47 -7.86 -4.61
C GLN A 322 -33.10 -7.72 -3.91
N PRO A 323 -33.07 -7.13 -2.70
CA PRO A 323 -31.83 -6.95 -1.94
C PRO A 323 -31.16 -8.27 -1.52
N ASP A 324 -31.96 -9.33 -1.37
CA ASP A 324 -31.54 -10.65 -0.90
C ASP A 324 -31.19 -11.62 -2.05
N ALA A 325 -31.31 -11.19 -3.31
CA ALA A 325 -30.86 -11.98 -4.45
C ALA A 325 -29.33 -12.12 -4.40
N ALA A 326 -28.84 -13.36 -4.39
CA ALA A 326 -27.42 -13.68 -4.41
C ALA A 326 -26.83 -13.41 -5.80
N LEU A 327 -26.48 -12.16 -6.08
CA LEU A 327 -25.78 -11.78 -7.32
C LEU A 327 -24.29 -12.08 -7.19
N GLU A 328 -23.68 -12.51 -8.30
CA GLU A 328 -22.24 -12.63 -8.36
C GLU A 328 -21.57 -11.24 -8.30
N PRO A 329 -20.42 -11.11 -7.61
CA PRO A 329 -19.68 -9.86 -7.59
C PRO A 329 -19.18 -9.51 -8.99
N LEU A 330 -19.15 -8.21 -9.28
CA LEU A 330 -18.60 -7.68 -10.53
C LEU A 330 -17.08 -7.79 -10.50
N ASP A 331 -16.54 -8.74 -11.25
CA ASP A 331 -15.12 -8.89 -11.49
C ASP A 331 -14.67 -8.01 -12.68
N GLU A 332 -13.62 -7.22 -12.47
CA GLU A 332 -13.08 -6.32 -13.51
C GLU A 332 -11.55 -6.42 -13.57
N GLY A 333 -11.02 -6.61 -14.78
CA GLY A 333 -9.61 -6.42 -15.11
C GLY A 333 -9.42 -5.08 -15.84
N ARG A 334 -8.38 -4.32 -15.50
CA ARG A 334 -8.06 -3.03 -16.13
C ARG A 334 -6.59 -2.93 -16.48
N ALA A 335 -6.32 -2.35 -17.63
CA ALA A 335 -4.98 -1.93 -18.03
C ALA A 335 -5.05 -0.48 -18.52
N MET A 336 -4.29 0.41 -17.90
CA MET A 336 -4.34 1.84 -18.14
C MET A 336 -2.93 2.41 -18.27
N ALA A 337 -2.78 3.46 -19.08
CA ALA A 337 -1.54 4.21 -19.20
C ALA A 337 -1.83 5.72 -19.25
N GLY A 338 -0.86 6.53 -18.87
CA GLY A 338 -1.02 7.97 -18.92
C GLY A 338 0.05 8.76 -18.20
N ALA A 339 -0.32 9.98 -17.81
CA ALA A 339 0.59 10.97 -17.25
C ALA A 339 0.58 10.95 -15.72
N TYR A 340 1.77 11.13 -15.14
CA TYR A 340 2.00 11.26 -13.72
C TYR A 340 2.63 12.62 -13.45
N LEU A 341 2.07 13.32 -12.47
CA LEU A 341 2.59 14.58 -11.95
C LEU A 341 2.94 14.38 -10.48
N GLN A 342 4.09 14.89 -10.06
CA GLN A 342 4.54 14.80 -8.69
C GLN A 342 5.15 16.14 -8.26
N TYR A 343 5.00 16.47 -6.98
CA TYR A 343 5.64 17.61 -6.37
C TYR A 343 6.28 17.15 -5.05
N PRO A 344 7.62 17.17 -4.94
CA PRO A 344 8.30 16.88 -3.69
C PRO A 344 8.08 18.03 -2.71
N CYS A 345 7.22 17.81 -1.71
CA CYS A 345 6.97 18.80 -0.67
C CYS A 345 8.16 18.91 0.29
N THR A 346 8.79 17.77 0.61
CA THR A 346 9.93 17.67 1.53
C THR A 346 10.93 16.62 1.02
N SER A 347 12.00 16.37 1.77
CA SER A 347 12.99 15.33 1.39
C SER A 347 12.37 13.92 1.30
N ARG A 348 11.25 13.68 2.00
CA ARG A 348 10.58 12.37 2.10
C ARG A 348 9.14 12.35 1.61
N TRP A 349 8.46 13.49 1.60
CA TRP A 349 7.05 13.57 1.24
C TRP A 349 6.86 14.19 -0.13
N SER A 350 6.01 13.55 -0.92
CA SER A 350 5.59 14.05 -2.23
C SER A 350 4.08 14.02 -2.36
N VAL A 351 3.50 15.01 -3.01
CA VAL A 351 2.11 14.97 -3.46
C VAL A 351 2.12 14.68 -4.96
N GLY A 352 1.25 13.81 -5.42
CA GLY A 352 1.17 13.45 -6.84
C GLY A 352 -0.25 13.43 -7.36
N CYS A 353 -0.39 13.66 -8.65
CA CYS A 353 -1.62 13.52 -9.40
C CYS A 353 -1.36 12.59 -10.59
N LYS A 354 -2.36 11.83 -11.02
CA LYS A 354 -2.27 11.00 -12.22
C LYS A 354 -3.53 11.11 -13.06
N ALA A 355 -3.36 11.03 -14.37
CA ALA A 355 -4.43 10.97 -15.34
C ALA A 355 -4.14 9.82 -16.30
N LEU A 356 -4.98 8.80 -16.25
CA LEU A 356 -4.79 7.54 -16.96
C LEU A 356 -6.01 7.25 -17.85
N ALA A 357 -5.77 6.64 -19.00
CA ALA A 357 -6.81 6.10 -19.88
C ALA A 357 -6.42 4.69 -20.32
N GLY A 358 -7.40 3.86 -20.62
CA GLY A 358 -7.14 2.52 -21.08
C GLY A 358 -8.38 1.67 -21.23
N TYR A 359 -8.19 0.39 -20.95
CA TYR A 359 -9.13 -0.66 -21.29
C TYR A 359 -9.60 -1.40 -20.04
N ASN A 360 -10.90 -1.63 -19.97
CA ASN A 360 -11.57 -2.43 -18.95
C ASN A 360 -12.12 -3.71 -19.58
N TYR A 361 -11.88 -4.82 -18.90
CA TYR A 361 -12.33 -6.16 -19.26
C TYR A 361 -13.17 -6.75 -18.12
N ILE A 362 -14.40 -7.17 -18.41
CA ILE A 362 -15.33 -7.80 -17.47
C ILE A 362 -15.47 -9.27 -17.88
N PRO A 363 -14.88 -10.22 -17.13
CA PRO A 363 -14.92 -11.64 -17.48
C PRO A 363 -16.34 -12.23 -17.31
N SER A 364 -16.98 -11.95 -16.17
CA SER A 364 -18.33 -12.39 -15.84
C SER A 364 -19.33 -11.31 -16.26
N HIS A 365 -19.83 -11.44 -17.49
CA HIS A 365 -20.75 -10.51 -18.13
C HIS A 365 -22.20 -10.68 -17.66
N THR A 366 -22.51 -11.84 -17.07
CA THR A 366 -23.79 -12.14 -16.42
C THR A 366 -23.58 -12.09 -14.90
N LEU A 367 -24.34 -11.26 -14.19
CA LEU A 367 -24.24 -11.11 -12.72
C LEU A 367 -24.92 -12.27 -11.97
N GLY A 368 -24.71 -13.51 -12.42
CA GLY A 368 -25.43 -14.70 -11.97
C GLY A 368 -26.84 -14.87 -12.55
N CYS A 369 -27.28 -13.96 -13.41
CA CYS A 369 -28.53 -14.04 -14.18
C CYS A 369 -28.21 -13.73 -15.65
N ASP A 370 -28.70 -14.56 -16.58
CA ASP A 370 -28.44 -14.39 -18.02
C ASP A 370 -29.13 -13.15 -18.60
N GLU A 371 -30.04 -12.54 -17.84
CA GLU A 371 -30.89 -11.46 -18.33
C GLU A 371 -30.30 -10.05 -18.17
N ILE A 372 -29.18 -9.93 -17.46
CA ILE A 372 -28.40 -8.68 -17.37
C ILE A 372 -26.99 -8.97 -17.92
N ASP A 373 -26.77 -8.58 -19.17
CA ASP A 373 -25.51 -8.75 -19.87
C ASP A 373 -24.75 -7.42 -19.96
N PHE A 374 -23.51 -7.39 -19.45
CA PHE A 374 -22.59 -6.27 -19.64
C PHE A 374 -21.59 -6.58 -20.74
N ASN A 375 -21.36 -5.61 -21.62
CA ASN A 375 -20.31 -5.71 -22.62
C ASN A 375 -18.97 -5.96 -21.91
N ARG A 376 -18.28 -7.02 -22.34
CA ARG A 376 -17.01 -7.47 -21.78
C ARG A 376 -15.93 -6.39 -21.85
N ASN A 377 -16.05 -5.46 -22.81
CA ASN A 377 -15.00 -4.52 -23.17
C ASN A 377 -15.51 -3.09 -23.02
N GLY A 378 -14.74 -2.26 -22.32
CA GLY A 378 -15.09 -0.86 -22.08
C GLY A 378 -13.89 0.07 -22.06
N PHE A 379 -14.09 1.31 -22.48
CA PHE A 379 -13.11 2.37 -22.27
C PHE A 379 -13.16 2.82 -20.81
N VAL A 380 -11.99 3.00 -20.19
CA VAL A 380 -11.89 3.51 -18.82
C VAL A 380 -10.90 4.65 -18.75
N TRP A 381 -11.24 5.68 -17.99
CA TRP A 381 -10.31 6.72 -17.61
C TRP A 381 -10.31 6.91 -16.09
N SER A 382 -9.17 7.37 -15.57
CA SER A 382 -8.97 7.61 -14.15
C SER A 382 -8.22 8.91 -13.91
N ALA A 383 -8.67 9.62 -12.89
CA ALA A 383 -7.95 10.74 -12.31
C ALA A 383 -7.71 10.43 -10.83
N GLY A 384 -6.47 10.53 -10.39
CA GLY A 384 -6.07 10.17 -9.03
C GLY A 384 -5.20 11.21 -8.36
N VAL A 385 -5.30 11.30 -7.04
CA VAL A 385 -4.40 12.08 -6.19
C VAL A 385 -3.69 11.14 -5.22
N SER A 386 -2.48 11.50 -4.84
CA SER A 386 -1.66 10.64 -3.99
C SER A 386 -0.71 11.42 -3.10
N ILE A 387 -0.38 10.80 -1.97
CA ILE A 387 0.64 11.25 -1.03
C ILE A 387 1.66 10.13 -0.92
N GLY A 388 2.88 10.40 -1.39
CA GLY A 388 4.03 9.51 -1.31
C GLY A 388 4.89 9.83 -0.10
N TYR A 389 5.41 8.77 0.53
CA TYR A 389 6.41 8.81 1.59
C TYR A 389 7.60 7.92 1.22
N MET A 390 8.78 8.50 1.09
CA MET A 390 10.03 7.77 0.90
C MET A 390 10.49 7.20 2.25
N MET A 391 10.44 5.88 2.35
CA MET A 391 10.85 5.13 3.53
C MET A 391 12.37 4.95 3.55
N LYS A 392 12.92 4.53 2.41
CA LYS A 392 14.35 4.37 2.13
C LYS A 392 14.69 4.83 0.71
N ARG A 393 15.99 4.88 0.39
CA ARG A 393 16.50 5.34 -0.92
C ARG A 393 15.78 4.72 -2.12
N ASN A 394 15.40 3.45 -1.99
CA ASN A 394 14.78 2.68 -3.07
C ASN A 394 13.44 2.06 -2.67
N LEU A 395 12.83 2.52 -1.56
CA LEU A 395 11.54 2.02 -1.07
C LEU A 395 10.67 3.18 -0.63
N GLY A 396 9.46 3.26 -1.18
CA GLY A 396 8.45 4.24 -0.79
C GLY A 396 7.10 3.58 -0.58
N ALA A 397 6.24 4.26 0.17
CA ALA A 397 4.81 3.97 0.19
C ALA A 397 4.04 5.15 -0.38
N ARG A 398 2.88 4.88 -0.97
CA ARG A 398 1.99 5.91 -1.47
C ARG A 398 0.56 5.60 -1.04
N PHE A 399 -0.10 6.58 -0.44
CA PHE A 399 -1.55 6.55 -0.25
C PHE A 399 -2.19 7.26 -1.44
N PHE A 400 -3.27 6.70 -1.98
CA PHE A 400 -3.92 7.25 -3.16
C PHE A 400 -5.44 7.26 -3.02
N CYS A 401 -6.06 8.14 -3.79
CA CYS A 401 -7.49 8.20 -4.02
C CYS A 401 -7.72 8.41 -5.53
N ASP A 402 -8.27 7.40 -6.18
CA ASP A 402 -8.44 7.31 -7.62
C ASP A 402 -9.93 7.32 -7.96
N TYR A 403 -10.35 8.32 -8.72
CA TYR A 403 -11.65 8.31 -9.38
C TYR A 403 -11.52 7.59 -10.72
N THR A 404 -12.43 6.68 -11.01
CA THR A 404 -12.48 5.95 -12.27
C THR A 404 -13.87 6.06 -12.88
N SER A 405 -13.93 6.20 -14.21
CA SER A 405 -15.17 6.17 -14.98
C SER A 405 -15.02 5.17 -16.11
N THR A 406 -15.86 4.14 -16.09
CA THR A 406 -15.85 3.05 -17.06
C THR A 406 -17.09 3.16 -17.93
N SER A 407 -16.90 3.34 -19.23
CA SER A 407 -17.99 3.29 -20.19
C SER A 407 -18.26 1.83 -20.54
N THR A 408 -19.47 1.37 -20.25
CA THR A 408 -19.92 0.02 -20.61
C THR A 408 -21.29 0.08 -21.27
N SER A 409 -21.51 -0.83 -22.21
CA SER A 409 -22.83 -1.08 -22.79
C SER A 409 -23.47 -2.22 -22.02
N TYR A 410 -24.76 -2.13 -21.75
CA TYR A 410 -25.52 -3.20 -21.12
C TYR A 410 -26.68 -3.61 -22.02
N SER A 411 -27.04 -4.88 -21.97
CA SER A 411 -28.18 -5.49 -22.64
C SER A 411 -29.04 -6.18 -21.60
N LEU A 412 -30.31 -5.81 -21.56
CA LEU A 412 -31.33 -6.44 -20.73
C LEU A 412 -32.15 -7.38 -21.61
N LEU A 413 -32.23 -8.65 -21.23
CA LEU A 413 -33.13 -9.61 -21.86
C LEU A 413 -34.46 -9.65 -21.09
N PRO A 414 -35.58 -9.98 -21.75
CA PRO A 414 -36.87 -10.08 -21.08
C PRO A 414 -36.84 -11.17 -20.00
N SER A 415 -37.29 -10.83 -18.79
CA SER A 415 -37.34 -11.74 -17.64
C SER A 415 -38.56 -11.42 -16.79
N GLN A 416 -39.43 -12.40 -16.57
CA GLN A 416 -40.57 -12.25 -15.65
C GLN A 416 -40.11 -12.17 -14.18
N GLU A 417 -38.99 -12.81 -13.83
CA GLU A 417 -38.45 -12.80 -12.45
C GLU A 417 -37.89 -11.44 -12.05
N LEU A 418 -37.21 -10.76 -12.99
CA LEU A 418 -36.65 -9.42 -12.78
C LEU A 418 -37.63 -8.30 -13.18
N GLY A 419 -38.82 -8.62 -13.68
CA GLY A 419 -39.84 -7.66 -14.12
C GLY A 419 -39.52 -6.94 -15.43
N ILE A 420 -38.63 -7.49 -16.27
CA ILE A 420 -38.18 -6.90 -17.54
C ILE A 420 -39.14 -7.33 -18.65
N GLN A 421 -40.02 -6.43 -19.08
CA GLN A 421 -41.02 -6.75 -20.11
C GLN A 421 -40.51 -6.67 -21.56
N THR A 422 -39.39 -5.99 -21.81
CA THR A 422 -38.88 -5.75 -23.17
C THR A 422 -37.37 -5.70 -23.19
N ALA A 423 -36.75 -6.30 -24.22
CA ALA A 423 -35.30 -6.27 -24.38
C ALA A 423 -34.82 -4.83 -24.60
N ARG A 424 -33.73 -4.43 -23.94
CA ARG A 424 -33.19 -3.07 -24.08
C ARG A 424 -31.67 -3.07 -23.98
N SER A 425 -31.03 -2.39 -24.91
CA SER A 425 -29.60 -2.07 -24.83
C SER A 425 -29.38 -0.60 -24.51
N GLY A 426 -28.38 -0.28 -23.71
CA GLY A 426 -28.02 1.09 -23.37
C GLY A 426 -26.53 1.24 -23.09
N ASN A 427 -26.08 2.50 -23.04
CA ASN A 427 -24.74 2.84 -22.59
C ASN A 427 -24.84 3.47 -21.20
N SER A 428 -24.00 3.01 -20.29
CA SER A 428 -23.88 3.57 -18.96
C SER A 428 -22.42 3.83 -18.61
N ALA A 429 -22.19 4.81 -17.76
CA ALA A 429 -20.89 5.08 -17.17
C ALA A 429 -20.91 4.61 -15.72
N ILE A 430 -20.05 3.64 -15.39
CA ILE A 430 -19.84 3.19 -14.02
C ILE A 430 -18.76 4.07 -13.41
N HIS A 431 -19.15 4.85 -12.41
CA HIS A 431 -18.22 5.67 -11.64
C HIS A 431 -17.83 4.93 -10.38
N ALA A 432 -16.55 4.96 -10.03
CA ALA A 432 -16.06 4.37 -8.79
C ALA A 432 -14.95 5.23 -8.19
N LEU A 433 -14.87 5.21 -6.87
CA LEU A 433 -13.78 5.79 -6.09
C LEU A 433 -12.98 4.65 -5.46
N THR A 434 -11.67 4.67 -5.68
CA THR A 434 -10.75 3.71 -5.06
C THR A 434 -9.83 4.45 -4.11
N TRP A 435 -9.77 4.03 -2.86
CA TRP A 435 -8.76 4.53 -1.93
C TRP A 435 -7.91 3.38 -1.42
N GLY A 436 -6.63 3.62 -1.25
CA GLY A 436 -5.71 2.54 -0.93
C GLY A 436 -4.29 2.99 -0.71
N ALA A 437 -3.40 2.00 -0.72
CA ALA A 437 -1.97 2.20 -0.57
C ALA A 437 -1.18 1.35 -1.57
N SER A 438 -0.01 1.83 -1.96
CA SER A 438 0.96 1.07 -2.73
C SER A 438 2.33 1.04 -2.06
N ALA A 439 3.01 -0.10 -2.21
CA ALA A 439 4.40 -0.27 -1.82
C ALA A 439 5.26 -0.24 -3.09
N ASN A 440 6.19 0.71 -3.15
CA ASN A 440 6.87 1.11 -4.37
C ASN A 440 8.40 0.92 -4.24
N ILE A 441 9.00 0.24 -5.21
CA ILE A 441 10.44 0.27 -5.44
C ILE A 441 10.74 1.57 -6.19
N LEU A 442 11.68 2.36 -5.68
CA LEU A 442 12.13 3.61 -6.31
C LEU A 442 13.48 3.39 -7.02
N PHE A 443 13.65 3.95 -8.22
CA PHE A 443 14.87 3.82 -9.01
C PHE A 443 15.15 5.02 -9.91
#